data_AF-A0A4Q0Y058-F1
#
_entry.id   AF-A0A4Q0Y058-F1
#
_cell.length_a   1.000
_cell.length_b   1.000
_cell.length_c   1.000
_cell.angle_alpha   90.00
_cell.angle_beta   90.00
_cell.angle_gamma   90.00
#
_symmetry.space_group_name_H-M   'P 1'
#
loop_
_entity.id
_entity.type
_entity.pdbx_description
1 polymer ?
#
loop_
_entity_poly.entity_id
_entity_poly.type
_entity_poly.pdbx_seq_one_letter_code
_entity_poly.pdbx_strand_id
1 'polypeptide(L)'
;MLKNKKLILKVMYYYNLIKAKKIDNYLLIIGILGVVIGLYFSIPIINKIFAWFILFGICIKLYDFSEEIERNIIPYDFNRLLPPPKKKSDKTNSKENS
;
A
#
# COMPACT_ATOMS: atom_id res chain seq x y z
N MET A 1 -24.73 -4.02 -11.38
CA MET A 1 -23.29 -4.35 -11.24
C MET A 1 -22.35 -3.63 -12.22
N LEU A 2 -22.71 -3.43 -13.50
CA LEU A 2 -21.84 -2.79 -14.50
C LEU A 2 -21.47 -1.31 -14.20
N LYS A 3 -22.39 -0.51 -13.65
CA LYS A 3 -22.12 0.90 -13.28
C LYS A 3 -21.01 1.03 -12.22
N ASN A 4 -21.01 0.15 -11.22
CA ASN A 4 -20.06 0.23 -10.10
C ASN A 4 -18.63 -0.09 -10.55
N LYS A 5 -18.43 -1.07 -11.43
CA LYS A 5 -17.12 -1.34 -12.03
C LYS A 5 -16.56 -0.14 -12.78
N LYS A 6 -17.39 0.60 -13.52
CA LYS A 6 -16.98 1.78 -14.28
C LYS A 6 -16.57 2.94 -13.37
N LEU A 7 -17.23 3.10 -12.22
CA LEU A 7 -16.85 4.08 -11.19
C LEU A 7 -15.52 3.72 -10.53
N ILE A 8 -15.33 2.46 -10.14
CA ILE A 8 -14.08 1.97 -9.52
C ILE A 8 -12.89 2.20 -10.45
N LEU A 9 -13.02 1.87 -11.74
CA LEU A 9 -11.96 2.10 -12.73
C LEU A 9 -11.62 3.58 -12.90
N LYS A 10 -12.63 4.47 -12.88
CA LYS A 10 -12.38 5.92 -12.90
C LYS A 10 -11.62 6.38 -11.65
N VAL A 11 -12.02 5.92 -10.47
CA VAL A 11 -11.36 6.27 -9.21
C VAL A 11 -9.90 5.80 -9.21
N MET A 12 -9.63 4.56 -9.65
CA MET A 12 -8.26 4.06 -9.81
C MET A 12 -7.44 4.91 -10.81
N TYR A 13 -8.04 5.30 -11.93
CA TYR A 13 -7.35 6.13 -12.92
C TYR A 13 -6.97 7.50 -12.36
N TYR A 14 -7.90 8.18 -11.68
CA TYR A 14 -7.61 9.46 -11.03
C TYR A 14 -6.60 9.30 -9.89
N TYR A 15 -6.67 8.22 -9.13
CA TYR A 15 -5.66 7.91 -8.10
C TYR A 15 -4.26 7.78 -8.71
N ASN A 16 -4.11 7.03 -9.81
CA ASN A 16 -2.83 6.91 -10.51
C ASN A 16 -2.33 8.25 -11.08
N LEU A 17 -3.23 9.12 -11.54
CA LEU A 17 -2.86 10.47 -11.97
C LEU A 17 -2.39 11.35 -10.81
N ILE A 18 -3.05 11.25 -9.65
CA ILE A 18 -2.68 11.94 -8.41
C ILE A 18 -1.29 11.49 -7.95
N LYS A 19 -1.03 10.17 -7.99
CA LYS A 19 0.26 9.54 -7.70
C LYS A 19 1.36 10.03 -8.65
N ALA A 20 1.11 10.03 -9.96
CA ALA A 20 2.07 10.51 -10.96
C ALA A 20 2.46 11.99 -10.77
N LYS A 21 1.52 12.81 -10.31
CA LYS A 21 1.74 14.25 -10.06
C LYS A 21 2.39 14.56 -8.71
N LYS A 22 2.68 13.56 -7.87
CA LYS A 22 3.28 13.73 -6.53
C LYS A 22 2.54 14.76 -5.66
N ILE A 23 1.21 14.69 -5.67
CA ILE A 23 0.35 15.63 -4.93
C ILE A 23 0.58 15.55 -3.42
N ASP A 24 0.96 14.37 -2.92
CA ASP A 24 1.39 14.12 -1.54
C ASP A 24 2.49 15.10 -1.10
N ASN A 25 3.50 15.30 -1.94
CA ASN A 25 4.62 16.17 -1.65
C ASN A 25 4.20 17.65 -1.61
N TYR A 26 3.35 18.08 -2.54
CA TYR A 26 2.79 19.44 -2.54
C TYR A 26 1.89 19.69 -1.32
N LEU A 27 1.07 18.71 -0.93
CA LEU A 27 0.19 18.79 0.23
C LEU A 27 1.00 18.94 1.52
N LEU A 28 2.09 18.17 1.65
CA LEU A 28 3.04 18.28 2.76
C LEU A 28 3.73 19.65 2.80
N ILE A 29 4.25 20.12 1.66
CA ILE A 29 4.93 21.42 1.58
C ILE A 29 3.98 22.55 1.97
N ILE A 30 2.77 22.60 1.40
CA ILE A 30 1.76 23.62 1.70
C ILE A 30 1.33 23.54 3.17
N GLY A 31 1.16 22.32 3.69
CA GLY A 31 0.85 22.08 5.10
C GLY A 31 1.92 22.65 6.03
N ILE A 32 3.19 22.33 5.78
CA ILE A 32 4.32 22.84 6.56
C ILE A 32 4.40 24.37 6.46
N LEU A 33 4.29 24.93 5.26
CA LEU A 33 4.35 26.38 5.04
C LEU A 33 3.24 27.09 5.81
N GLY A 34 2.02 26.57 5.77
CA GLY A 34 0.88 27.15 6.46
C GLY A 34 0.96 27.03 7.99
N VAL A 35 1.57 25.96 8.53
CA VAL A 35 1.87 25.88 9.97
C VAL A 35 2.92 26.90 10.37
N VAL A 36 3.97 27.10 9.58
CA VAL A 36 4.99 28.13 9.86
C VAL A 36 4.37 29.54 9.86
N ILE A 37 3.51 29.83 8.88
CA ILE A 37 2.78 31.10 8.80
C ILE A 37 1.82 31.25 9.99
N GLY A 38 1.04 30.22 10.34
CA GLY A 38 0.09 30.29 11.44
C GLY A 38 0.77 30.44 12.80
N LEU A 39 1.96 29.87 12.99
CA LEU A 39 2.83 30.14 14.14
C LEU A 39 3.31 31.59 14.15
N TYR A 40 3.80 32.10 13.02
CA TYR A 40 4.29 33.48 12.91
C TYR A 40 3.21 34.52 13.26
N PHE A 41 1.99 34.35 12.75
CA PHE A 41 0.87 35.24 13.03
C PHE A 41 0.12 34.90 14.34
N SER A 42 0.53 33.85 15.06
CA SER A 42 -0.15 33.36 16.28
C SER A 42 -1.65 33.13 16.11
N ILE A 43 -2.09 32.67 14.93
CA ILE A 43 -3.50 32.38 14.63
C ILE A 43 -3.75 30.87 14.79
N PRO A 44 -4.36 30.42 15.91
CA PRO A 44 -4.50 28.99 16.20
C PRO A 44 -5.41 28.25 15.21
N ILE A 45 -6.36 28.95 14.58
CA ILE A 45 -7.24 28.39 13.55
C ILE A 45 -6.45 27.93 12.32
N ILE A 46 -5.46 28.72 11.91
CA ILE A 46 -4.65 28.45 10.72
C ILE A 46 -3.81 27.20 10.96
N ASN A 47 -3.14 27.10 12.10
CA ASN A 47 -2.36 25.91 12.45
C ASN A 47 -3.20 24.63 12.48
N LYS A 48 -4.43 24.70 13.01
CA LYS A 48 -5.33 23.54 13.00
C LYS A 48 -5.67 23.11 11.59
N ILE A 49 -6.03 24.04 10.70
CA ILE A 49 -6.38 23.72 9.30
C ILE A 49 -5.18 23.13 8.56
N PHE A 50 -4.00 23.75 8.66
CA PHE A 50 -2.81 23.28 7.94
C PHE A 50 -2.24 21.97 8.48
N ALA A 51 -2.46 21.64 9.76
CA ALA A 51 -2.16 20.32 10.30
C ALA A 51 -2.95 19.20 9.60
N TRP A 52 -4.19 19.47 9.15
CA TRP A 52 -4.94 18.49 8.35
C TRP A 52 -4.31 18.24 6.99
N PHE A 53 -3.76 19.27 6.33
CA PHE A 53 -3.04 19.09 5.06
C PHE A 53 -1.82 18.19 5.22
N ILE A 54 -1.07 18.36 6.32
CA ILE A 54 0.06 17.48 6.67
C ILE A 54 -0.44 16.05 6.91
N LEU A 55 -1.51 15.89 7.71
CA LEU A 55 -2.08 14.58 8.01
C LEU A 55 -2.53 13.85 6.74
N PHE A 56 -3.26 14.51 5.85
CA PHE A 56 -3.69 13.92 4.58
C PHE A 56 -2.51 13.58 3.68
N GLY A 57 -1.48 14.43 3.63
CA GLY A 57 -0.27 14.16 2.84
C GLY A 57 0.48 12.92 3.35
N ILE A 58 0.62 12.78 4.67
CA ILE A 58 1.21 11.60 5.31
C ILE A 58 0.38 10.35 5.02
N CYS A 59 -0.94 10.40 5.15
CA CYS A 59 -1.82 9.26 4.89
C CYS A 59 -1.68 8.74 3.45
N ILE A 60 -1.65 9.63 2.46
CA ILE A 60 -1.45 9.25 1.05
C ILE A 60 -0.07 8.58 0.88
N LYS A 61 0.96 9.15 1.47
CA LYS A 61 2.32 8.62 1.39
C LYS A 61 2.47 7.25 2.06
N LEU A 62 1.78 7.03 3.19
CA LEU A 62 1.71 5.73 3.85
C LEU A 62 0.98 4.69 3.01
N TYR A 63 -0.09 5.09 2.33
CA TYR A 63 -0.80 4.21 1.42
C TYR A 63 0.10 3.78 0.25
N ASP A 64 0.79 4.73 -0.38
CA ASP A 64 1.73 4.43 -1.47
C ASP A 64 2.87 3.52 -1.00
N PHE A 65 3.39 3.75 0.21
CA PHE A 65 4.38 2.87 0.84
C PHE A 65 3.84 1.46 1.07
N SER A 66 2.58 1.34 1.50
CA SER A 66 1.94 0.03 1.71
C SER A 66 1.74 -0.71 0.39
N GLU A 67 1.32 -0.01 -0.66
CA GLU A 67 1.19 -0.60 -2.01
C GLU A 67 2.55 -1.05 -2.56
N GLU A 68 3.60 -0.25 -2.33
CA GLU A 68 4.96 -0.60 -2.73
C GLU A 68 5.49 -1.82 -1.97
N ILE A 69 5.20 -1.92 -0.66
CA ILE A 69 5.51 -3.12 0.13
C ILE A 69 4.77 -4.33 -0.43
N GLU A 70 3.46 -4.23 -0.66
CA GLU A 70 2.66 -5.36 -1.15
C GLU A 70 3.17 -5.89 -2.50
N ARG A 71 3.60 -4.99 -3.40
CA ARG A 71 4.21 -5.38 -4.69
C ARG A 71 5.61 -5.97 -4.55
N ASN A 72 6.38 -5.55 -3.55
CA ASN A 72 7.77 -5.99 -3.35
C ASN A 72 7.90 -7.18 -2.39
N ILE A 73 6.85 -7.56 -1.65
CA ILE A 73 6.83 -8.80 -0.87
C ILE A 73 6.87 -9.97 -1.86
N ILE A 74 8.06 -10.54 -2.03
CA ILE A 74 8.23 -11.85 -2.64
C ILE A 74 7.40 -12.82 -1.79
N PRO A 75 6.41 -13.55 -2.36
CA PRO A 75 5.64 -14.50 -1.59
C PRO A 75 6.61 -15.50 -0.97
N TYR A 76 6.56 -15.62 0.35
CA TYR A 76 7.39 -16.57 1.08
C TYR A 76 7.13 -17.96 0.49
N ASP A 77 8.18 -18.59 -0.04
CA ASP A 77 8.08 -19.94 -0.58
C ASP A 77 8.00 -20.93 0.59
N PHE A 78 6.78 -21.18 1.06
CA PHE A 78 6.51 -22.14 2.12
C PHE A 78 7.01 -23.55 1.77
N ASN A 79 7.23 -23.88 0.49
CA ASN A 79 7.81 -25.16 0.08
C ASN A 79 9.30 -25.29 0.41
N ARG A 80 9.99 -24.19 0.69
CA ARG A 80 11.36 -24.18 1.23
C ARG A 80 11.41 -24.36 2.74
N LEU A 81 10.33 -24.01 3.44
CA LEU A 81 10.20 -24.14 4.89
C LEU A 81 9.69 -25.52 5.31
N LEU A 82 8.87 -26.15 4.46
CA LEU A 82 8.35 -27.49 4.72
C LEU A 82 9.28 -28.52 4.08
N PRO A 83 9.77 -29.53 4.84
CA PRO A 83 10.49 -30.63 4.22
C PRO A 83 9.59 -31.28 3.16
N PRO A 84 10.15 -31.68 2.00
CA PRO A 84 9.36 -32.29 0.94
C PRO A 84 8.61 -33.50 1.51
N PRO A 85 7.33 -33.71 1.11
CA PRO A 85 6.54 -34.81 1.63
C PRO A 85 7.30 -36.12 1.40
N LYS A 86 7.44 -36.93 2.46
CA LYS A 86 8.08 -38.25 2.37
C LYS A 86 7.41 -39.02 1.24
N LYS A 87 8.13 -39.27 0.15
CA LYS A 87 7.67 -40.16 -0.92
C LYS A 87 7.25 -41.47 -0.25
N LYS A 88 5.98 -41.84 -0.38
CA LYS A 88 5.54 -43.19 -0.01
C LYS A 88 6.38 -44.13 -0.86
N SER A 89 7.37 -44.75 -0.23
CA SER A 89 8.14 -45.84 -0.81
C SER A 89 7.16 -46.83 -1.42
N ASP A 90 7.41 -47.18 -2.67
CA ASP A 90 6.79 -48.28 -3.39
C ASP A 90 6.52 -49.47 -2.45
N LYS A 91 5.24 -49.72 -2.16
CA LYS A 91 4.74 -51.01 -1.70
C LYS A 91 3.83 -51.58 -2.77
N THR A 92 4.39 -51.71 -3.97
CA THR A 92 3.84 -52.53 -5.03
C THR A 92 5.05 -53.27 -5.60
N ASN A 93 4.99 -54.60 -5.68
CA ASN A 93 6.00 -55.53 -6.24
C ASN A 93 6.91 -56.27 -5.24
N SER A 94 6.33 -56.93 -4.22
CA SER A 94 7.01 -58.05 -3.55
C SER A 94 6.07 -59.17 -3.08
N LYS A 95 4.97 -59.41 -3.80
CA LYS A 95 4.11 -60.60 -3.63
C LYS A 95 3.81 -61.28 -4.97
N GLU A 96 4.84 -61.39 -5.79
CA GLU A 96 4.86 -62.27 -6.95
C GLU A 96 6.23 -62.94 -6.90
N ASN A 97 6.26 -64.28 -6.84
CA ASN A 97 7.42 -65.17 -6.62
C ASN A 97 7.77 -65.50 -5.17
N SER A 98 6.94 -66.31 -4.51
CA SER A 98 7.33 -67.54 -3.78
C SER A 98 6.09 -68.29 -3.32
#